data_AF-A0A7S4QTW5-F1
#
_entry.id   AF-A0A7S4QTW5-F1
#
_cell.length_a   1.000
_cell.length_b   1.000
_cell.length_c   1.000
_cell.angle_alpha   90.00
_cell.angle_beta   90.00
_cell.angle_gamma   90.00
#
_symmetry.space_group_name_H-M   'P 1'
#
loop_
_entity.id
_entity.type
_entity.pdbx_description
1 polymer ?
#
loop_
_entity_poly.entity_id
_entity_poly.type
_entity_poly.pdbx_seq_one_letter_code
_entity_poly.pdbx_strand_id
1 'polypeptide(L)'
;MLEEYCTSHLEQVLQNGIDPWSKLDLHPTAQSFLDKLDLPSVNPYCTTPFHLSSVAMDMNESFAISNSSLGSSTLDELDLTMNDSFSESWSLLYPSLLMVVDLSFRLFASIIAPISIAYLLSAGVEGLFSISATSSASLFPRKAATNVNQKRKRQTALVDFIVCFAGLLSSTVILTDAMYVHHYGRVYGFSVFLTMVVLASQCAFRAKRARGFIVGLIAAFTLLVGSLIFHSEGEASVHQGFNSNGREFIVSYMKGSTIIKHQPIPSTTANDDSYPHPGIDLPPLHITEGLHYSQSNPIIHSIVNKWPEEKRSYDVNAGATPYTITGDARTGVPFLVKLFSAESITYNRVFLEVEDGEVVALDIALPQSPSGQLYHDYNKPVYLVLHGLNGGSNAPFIREFALRRNEEGSTVIVMIGRGLMDMPIRGKNMFHMARTDDVAEAAMKVRQSIGPNQILTGVGFSMGGIILSNYVARSGESCQLHAAIAVSGGLDLREQVNSHRSQRLWQPVMARRLLRENLIGKYGFKYKEHLKDEEYLNLLRAQDAT
;
A
#
# COMPACT_ATOMS: atom_id res chain seq x y z
N MET A 1 -13.66 22.07 -14.29
CA MET A 1 -12.58 21.42 -13.51
C MET A 1 -11.72 22.44 -12.79
N LEU A 2 -11.03 23.35 -13.48
CA LEU A 2 -10.25 24.38 -12.78
C LEU A 2 -11.16 25.35 -11.99
N GLU A 3 -12.26 25.81 -12.59
CA GLU A 3 -13.22 26.69 -11.91
C GLU A 3 -13.84 26.02 -10.68
N GLU A 4 -14.36 24.79 -10.84
CA GLU A 4 -14.91 23.96 -9.75
C GLU A 4 -13.91 23.73 -8.61
N TYR A 5 -12.64 23.42 -8.95
CA TYR A 5 -11.56 23.32 -7.96
C TYR A 5 -11.35 24.65 -7.25
N CYS A 6 -11.26 25.76 -7.99
CA CYS A 6 -11.02 27.07 -7.39
C CYS A 6 -12.18 27.53 -6.51
N THR A 7 -13.43 27.29 -6.89
CA THR A 7 -14.59 27.58 -6.03
C THR A 7 -14.51 26.80 -4.72
N SER A 8 -14.34 25.47 -4.79
CA SER A 8 -14.24 24.63 -3.59
C SER A 8 -13.01 24.98 -2.73
N HIS A 9 -11.87 25.24 -3.36
CA HIS A 9 -10.65 25.63 -2.66
C HIS A 9 -10.81 26.99 -1.96
N LEU A 10 -11.37 27.99 -2.65
CA LEU A 10 -11.62 29.31 -2.07
C LEU A 10 -12.65 29.26 -0.94
N GLU A 11 -13.70 28.44 -1.05
CA GLU A 11 -14.65 28.21 0.05
C GLU A 11 -13.96 27.63 1.29
N GLN A 12 -13.12 26.60 1.11
CA GLN A 12 -12.35 26.02 2.21
C GLN A 12 -11.38 27.03 2.83
N VAL A 13 -10.70 27.82 2.00
CA VAL A 13 -9.81 28.89 2.43
C VAL A 13 -10.58 29.98 3.19
N LEU A 14 -11.77 30.39 2.74
CA LEU A 14 -12.58 31.41 3.41
C LEU A 14 -13.12 30.91 4.77
N GLN A 15 -13.51 29.64 4.86
CA GLN A 15 -13.93 29.02 6.13
C GLN A 15 -12.75 28.91 7.12
N ASN A 16 -11.58 28.50 6.63
CA ASN A 16 -10.40 28.26 7.46
C ASN A 16 -9.55 29.52 7.70
N GLY A 17 -9.75 30.59 6.94
CA GLY A 17 -8.92 31.80 6.91
C GLY A 17 -7.94 31.75 5.73
N ILE A 18 -7.75 32.90 5.05
CA ILE A 18 -6.88 33.03 3.84
C ILE A 18 -5.47 32.52 4.11
N ASP A 19 -4.99 32.80 5.31
CA ASP A 19 -3.75 32.25 5.83
C ASP A 19 -4.07 31.10 6.81
N PRO A 20 -3.75 29.83 6.48
CA PRO A 20 -3.97 28.67 7.34
C PRO A 20 -3.20 28.77 8.65
N TRP A 21 -2.19 29.65 8.71
CA TRP A 21 -1.38 29.89 9.88
C TRP A 21 -1.99 30.94 10.82
N SER A 22 -2.81 31.86 10.32
CA SER A 22 -3.33 33.02 11.07
C SER A 22 -4.19 32.69 12.30
N LYS A 23 -4.86 31.53 12.30
CA LYS A 23 -5.70 31.07 13.41
C LYS A 23 -4.94 30.14 14.38
N LEU A 24 -3.69 29.81 14.07
CA LEU A 24 -2.88 28.90 14.86
C LEU A 24 -2.00 29.68 15.83
N ASP A 25 -1.82 29.11 17.03
CA ASP A 25 -0.86 29.66 17.99
C ASP A 25 0.57 29.30 17.54
N LEU A 26 1.26 30.28 16.96
CA LEU A 26 2.61 30.14 16.42
C LEU A 26 3.65 30.79 17.32
N HIS A 27 4.68 30.02 17.66
CA HIS A 27 5.88 30.54 18.29
C HIS A 27 6.64 31.44 17.28
N PRO A 28 7.33 32.52 17.71
CA PRO A 28 8.05 33.41 16.80
C PRO A 28 9.05 32.72 15.86
N THR A 29 9.61 31.57 16.26
CA THR A 29 10.50 30.79 15.39
C THR A 29 9.76 30.14 14.22
N ALA A 30 8.52 29.67 14.42
CA ALA A 30 7.68 29.16 13.34
C ALA A 30 7.27 30.29 12.39
N GLN A 31 6.84 31.43 12.93
CA GLN A 31 6.52 32.61 12.12
C GLN A 31 7.72 33.02 11.25
N SER A 32 8.90 33.16 11.84
CA SER A 32 10.12 33.53 11.09
C SER A 32 10.50 32.49 10.01
N PHE A 33 10.27 31.21 10.26
CA PHE A 33 10.49 30.16 9.26
C PHE A 33 9.50 30.28 8.09
N LEU A 34 8.20 30.48 8.40
CA LEU A 34 7.14 30.63 7.40
C LEU A 34 7.30 31.92 6.59
N ASP A 35 7.68 33.02 7.22
CA ASP A 35 7.94 34.31 6.55
C ASP A 35 9.12 34.21 5.56
N LYS A 36 10.14 33.42 5.88
CA LYS A 36 11.25 33.15 4.94
C LYS A 36 10.85 32.15 3.86
N LEU A 37 9.96 31.22 4.19
CA LEU A 37 9.42 30.29 3.21
C LEU A 37 8.57 31.05 2.19
N ASP A 38 7.81 32.06 2.59
CA ASP A 38 7.12 33.00 1.68
C ASP A 38 6.44 32.29 0.51
N LEU A 39 5.49 31.41 0.83
CA LEU A 39 4.69 30.66 -0.13
C LEU A 39 3.20 30.91 0.12
N PRO A 40 2.40 31.12 -0.94
CA PRO A 40 0.99 31.37 -0.81
C PRO A 40 0.23 30.11 -0.36
N SER A 41 -0.81 30.35 0.41
CA SER A 41 -1.75 29.30 0.87
C SER A 41 -2.95 29.13 -0.06
N VAL A 42 -3.11 30.04 -1.02
CA VAL A 42 -4.08 29.94 -2.12
C VAL A 42 -3.34 29.45 -3.35
N ASN A 43 -3.90 28.45 -4.03
CA ASN A 43 -3.33 27.97 -5.28
C ASN A 43 -3.21 29.13 -6.29
N PRO A 44 -2.02 29.40 -6.87
CA PRO A 44 -1.81 30.48 -7.83
C PRO A 44 -2.81 30.48 -8.99
N TYR A 45 -3.34 29.33 -9.37
CA TYR A 45 -4.32 29.24 -10.45
C TYR A 45 -5.68 29.89 -10.14
N CYS A 46 -5.99 30.10 -8.85
CA CYS A 46 -7.26 30.62 -8.37
C CYS A 46 -7.24 32.12 -8.03
N THR A 47 -6.15 32.82 -8.39
CA THR A 47 -5.91 34.22 -7.98
C THR A 47 -6.46 35.27 -8.97
N THR A 48 -7.14 34.88 -10.06
CA THR A 48 -7.69 35.83 -11.03
C THR A 48 -8.96 36.54 -10.50
N PRO A 49 -9.19 37.83 -10.85
CA PRO A 49 -10.28 38.64 -10.28
C PRO A 49 -11.69 38.06 -10.46
N PHE A 50 -11.91 37.27 -11.52
CA PHE A 50 -13.21 36.69 -11.87
C PHE A 50 -13.72 35.69 -10.82
N HIS A 51 -12.81 34.97 -10.15
CA HIS A 51 -13.15 33.94 -9.14
C HIS A 51 -13.42 34.51 -7.75
N LEU A 52 -12.77 35.61 -7.36
CA LEU A 52 -13.08 36.27 -6.08
C LEU A 52 -14.43 37.01 -6.12
N SER A 53 -14.82 37.56 -7.27
CA SER A 53 -16.10 38.27 -7.40
C SER A 53 -17.32 37.34 -7.49
N SER A 54 -17.19 36.16 -8.13
CA SER A 54 -18.31 35.22 -8.27
C SER A 54 -18.68 34.56 -6.93
N VAL A 55 -17.69 34.17 -6.12
CA VAL A 55 -17.91 33.57 -4.80
C VAL A 55 -18.53 34.58 -3.82
N ALA A 56 -18.13 35.86 -3.89
CA ALA A 56 -18.73 36.91 -3.08
C ALA A 56 -20.19 37.23 -3.48
N MET A 57 -20.57 37.02 -4.75
CA MET A 57 -21.94 37.21 -5.24
C MET A 57 -22.86 36.03 -4.89
N ASP A 58 -22.42 34.78 -5.06
CA ASP A 58 -23.24 33.58 -4.79
C ASP A 58 -23.59 33.39 -3.30
N MET A 59 -22.72 33.85 -2.38
CA MET A 59 -23.02 33.78 -0.93
C MET A 59 -24.09 34.78 -0.49
N ASN A 60 -24.25 35.91 -1.19
CA ASN A 60 -25.29 36.88 -0.89
C ASN A 60 -26.68 36.37 -1.32
N GLU A 61 -26.77 35.57 -2.38
CA GLU A 61 -28.02 34.91 -2.79
C GLU A 61 -28.35 33.70 -1.89
N SER A 62 -27.34 32.94 -1.46
CA SER A 62 -27.52 31.76 -0.61
C SER A 62 -28.04 32.10 0.81
N PHE A 63 -27.64 33.25 1.37
CA PHE A 63 -28.17 33.75 2.65
C PHE A 63 -29.61 34.29 2.57
N ALA A 64 -30.09 34.64 1.37
CA ALA A 64 -31.45 35.14 1.17
C ALA A 64 -32.49 34.00 1.09
N ILE A 65 -32.07 32.77 0.78
CA ILE A 65 -32.97 31.63 0.52
C ILE A 65 -33.25 30.81 1.80
N SER A 66 -32.52 31.00 2.89
CA SER A 66 -32.68 30.20 4.11
C SER A 66 -33.86 30.60 5.03
N ASN A 67 -34.76 31.50 4.59
CA ASN A 67 -35.82 32.06 5.45
C ASN A 67 -37.27 31.89 4.97
N SER A 68 -37.55 30.93 4.07
CA SER A 68 -38.95 30.58 3.73
C SER A 68 -39.24 29.09 3.85
N SER A 69 -39.84 28.75 4.99
CA SER A 69 -40.84 27.68 5.22
C SER A 69 -40.72 26.37 4.44
N LEU A 70 -40.27 25.30 5.09
CA LEU A 70 -40.59 23.93 4.71
C LEU A 70 -41.69 23.36 5.62
N GLY A 71 -42.84 23.11 5.01
CA GLY A 71 -44.00 22.48 5.63
C GLY A 71 -43.84 20.98 5.81
N SER A 72 -44.67 20.46 6.72
CA SER A 72 -44.74 19.07 7.17
C SER A 72 -45.18 18.09 6.09
N SER A 73 -44.40 17.03 5.88
CA SER A 73 -44.88 15.68 5.56
C SER A 73 -43.66 14.75 5.41
N THR A 74 -43.62 13.64 6.16
CA THR A 74 -42.95 12.34 5.88
C THR A 74 -42.51 11.67 7.19
N LEU A 75 -43.41 10.88 7.79
CA LEU A 75 -43.05 9.91 8.84
C LEU A 75 -43.13 8.45 8.35
N ASP A 76 -43.45 8.23 7.07
CA ASP A 76 -43.60 6.88 6.49
C ASP A 76 -42.41 6.45 5.59
N GLU A 77 -41.42 7.33 5.34
CA GLU A 77 -40.28 7.06 4.44
C GLU A 77 -39.00 6.56 5.16
N LEU A 78 -39.01 6.53 6.50
CA LEU A 78 -37.82 6.22 7.31
C LEU A 78 -37.56 4.72 7.53
N ASP A 79 -38.56 3.85 7.32
CA ASP A 79 -38.42 2.41 7.62
C ASP A 79 -37.90 1.57 6.44
N LEU A 80 -37.94 2.10 5.21
CA LEU A 80 -37.48 1.39 4.00
C LEU A 80 -35.99 1.62 3.67
N THR A 81 -35.35 2.63 4.26
CA THR A 81 -33.96 3.02 3.92
C THR A 81 -32.87 2.30 4.71
N MET A 82 -33.17 1.79 5.92
CA MET A 82 -32.15 1.13 6.75
C MET A 82 -31.72 -0.25 6.22
N ASN A 83 -32.62 -1.00 5.58
CA ASN A 83 -32.31 -2.35 5.09
C ASN A 83 -31.48 -2.33 3.79
N ASP A 84 -31.77 -1.40 2.89
CA ASP A 84 -31.03 -1.25 1.62
C ASP A 84 -29.63 -0.66 1.86
N SER A 85 -29.50 0.28 2.80
CA SER A 85 -28.20 0.85 3.16
C SER A 85 -27.26 -0.16 3.84
N PHE A 86 -27.82 -1.12 4.61
CA PHE A 86 -27.05 -2.22 5.21
C PHE A 86 -26.63 -3.25 4.16
N SER A 87 -27.52 -3.57 3.19
CA SER A 87 -27.25 -4.47 2.07
C SER A 87 -26.16 -3.91 1.13
N GLU A 88 -26.24 -2.64 0.77
CA GLU A 88 -25.23 -1.97 -0.06
C GLU A 88 -23.88 -1.89 0.67
N SER A 89 -23.87 -1.48 1.95
CA SER A 89 -22.65 -1.45 2.76
C SER A 89 -21.99 -2.83 2.89
N TRP A 90 -22.79 -3.90 3.04
CA TRP A 90 -22.27 -5.27 3.08
C TRP A 90 -21.73 -5.75 1.74
N SER A 91 -22.39 -5.40 0.63
CA SER A 91 -21.94 -5.77 -0.72
C SER A 91 -20.59 -5.14 -1.09
N LEU A 92 -20.28 -3.96 -0.55
CA LEU A 92 -19.00 -3.26 -0.69
C LEU A 92 -17.91 -3.76 0.27
N LEU A 93 -18.30 -4.16 1.49
CA LEU A 93 -17.36 -4.61 2.53
C LEU A 93 -16.97 -6.09 2.37
N TYR A 94 -17.90 -6.95 1.94
CA TYR A 94 -17.71 -8.40 1.87
C TYR A 94 -16.56 -8.83 0.94
N PRO A 95 -16.45 -8.32 -0.32
CA PRO A 95 -15.30 -8.64 -1.17
C PRO A 95 -13.99 -8.13 -0.58
N SER A 96 -14.01 -6.97 0.08
CA SER A 96 -12.82 -6.36 0.71
C SER A 96 -12.32 -7.21 1.88
N LEU A 97 -13.23 -7.72 2.72
CA LEU A 97 -12.90 -8.64 3.80
C LEU A 97 -12.39 -9.97 3.27
N LEU A 98 -13.02 -10.54 2.22
CA LEU A 98 -12.55 -11.77 1.59
C LEU A 98 -11.16 -11.61 0.99
N MET A 99 -10.85 -10.46 0.40
CA MET A 99 -9.51 -10.16 -0.12
C MET A 99 -8.48 -10.01 1.00
N VAL A 100 -8.82 -9.29 2.07
CA VAL A 100 -7.92 -9.17 3.22
C VAL A 100 -7.65 -10.55 3.81
N VAL A 101 -8.66 -11.42 3.86
CA VAL A 101 -8.51 -12.81 4.27
C VAL A 101 -7.62 -13.59 3.29
N ASP A 102 -7.87 -13.56 1.99
CA ASP A 102 -7.05 -14.24 0.97
C ASP A 102 -5.59 -13.76 1.00
N LEU A 103 -5.37 -12.44 1.01
CA LEU A 103 -4.06 -11.82 1.11
C LEU A 103 -3.36 -12.20 2.41
N SER A 104 -4.08 -12.19 3.54
CA SER A 104 -3.53 -12.62 4.83
C SER A 104 -3.11 -14.09 4.80
N PHE A 105 -3.92 -14.97 4.23
CA PHE A 105 -3.56 -16.38 4.10
C PHE A 105 -2.35 -16.57 3.16
N ARG A 106 -2.26 -15.84 2.05
CA ARG A 106 -1.06 -15.85 1.19
C ARG A 106 0.18 -15.34 1.89
N LEU A 107 0.07 -14.26 2.66
CA LEU A 107 1.20 -13.64 3.35
C LEU A 107 1.70 -14.49 4.52
N PHE A 108 0.80 -15.16 5.23
CA PHE A 108 1.07 -15.86 6.47
C PHE A 108 0.97 -17.39 6.39
N ALA A 109 0.75 -17.97 5.20
CA ALA A 109 0.60 -19.42 5.05
C ALA A 109 1.78 -20.20 5.69
N SER A 110 3.01 -19.72 5.48
CA SER A 110 4.23 -20.29 6.07
C SER A 110 4.27 -20.30 7.60
N ILE A 111 3.45 -19.50 8.27
CA ILE A 111 3.35 -19.44 9.73
C ILE A 111 2.12 -20.23 10.21
N ILE A 112 0.97 -20.04 9.55
CA ILE A 112 -0.30 -20.64 9.94
C ILE A 112 -0.26 -22.17 9.80
N ALA A 113 0.35 -22.70 8.74
CA ALA A 113 0.41 -24.14 8.52
C ALA A 113 1.24 -24.86 9.61
N PRO A 114 2.48 -24.44 9.95
CA PRO A 114 3.24 -25.06 11.05
C PRO A 114 2.58 -24.95 12.42
N ILE A 115 1.96 -23.81 12.75
CA ILE A 115 1.25 -23.65 14.04
C ILE A 115 0.08 -24.63 14.13
N SER A 116 -0.66 -24.79 13.03
CA SER A 116 -1.80 -25.70 12.96
C SER A 116 -1.36 -27.17 13.05
N ILE A 117 -0.24 -27.53 12.41
CA ILE A 117 0.41 -28.84 12.56
C ILE A 117 0.80 -29.08 14.03
N ALA A 118 1.49 -28.13 14.66
CA ALA A 118 1.96 -28.25 16.03
C ALA A 118 0.79 -28.41 17.04
N TYR A 119 -0.30 -27.66 16.85
CA TYR A 119 -1.51 -27.80 17.66
C TYR A 119 -2.15 -29.18 17.52
N LEU A 120 -2.32 -29.67 16.28
CA LEU A 120 -2.95 -30.97 16.05
C LEU A 120 -2.07 -32.12 16.55
N LEU A 121 -0.75 -31.98 16.52
CA LEU A 121 0.18 -32.93 17.14
C LEU A 121 0.07 -32.93 18.66
N SER A 122 0.01 -31.76 19.31
CA SER A 122 -0.09 -31.69 20.78
C SER A 122 -1.44 -32.23 21.29
N ALA A 123 -2.55 -31.82 20.67
CA ALA A 123 -3.87 -32.41 20.91
C ALA A 123 -3.90 -33.92 20.58
N GLY A 124 -3.09 -34.30 19.58
CA GLY A 124 -2.70 -35.66 19.21
C GLY A 124 -2.24 -36.51 20.40
N VAL A 125 -1.24 -35.99 21.11
CA VAL A 125 -0.54 -36.65 22.22
C VAL A 125 -1.37 -36.66 23.50
N GLU A 126 -2.04 -35.56 23.86
CA GLU A 126 -2.89 -35.50 25.06
C GLU A 126 -4.06 -36.51 25.02
N GLY A 127 -4.63 -36.73 23.83
CA GLY A 127 -5.67 -37.74 23.61
C GLY A 127 -5.20 -39.17 23.92
N LEU A 128 -3.95 -39.50 23.59
CA LEU A 128 -3.34 -40.82 23.85
C LEU A 128 -3.11 -41.05 25.35
N PHE A 129 -2.62 -40.04 26.09
CA PHE A 129 -2.45 -40.13 27.54
C PHE A 129 -3.78 -40.19 28.30
N SER A 130 -4.85 -39.57 27.79
CA SER A 130 -6.18 -39.66 28.41
C SER A 130 -6.81 -41.06 28.31
N ILE A 131 -6.55 -41.79 27.22
CA ILE A 131 -7.04 -43.16 27.00
C ILE A 131 -6.35 -44.15 27.95
N SER A 132 -5.09 -43.88 28.30
CA SER A 132 -4.33 -44.63 29.32
C SER A 132 -4.86 -44.45 30.75
N ALA A 133 -5.52 -43.33 31.06
CA ALA A 133 -6.00 -43.04 32.42
C ALA A 133 -7.40 -43.60 32.71
N THR A 134 -8.14 -44.05 31.68
CA THR A 134 -9.50 -44.57 31.82
C THR A 134 -9.61 -46.06 32.19
N SER A 135 -8.49 -46.77 32.43
CA SER A 135 -8.52 -48.18 32.84
C SER A 135 -8.69 -48.39 34.36
N SER A 136 -8.77 -47.36 35.18
CA SER A 136 -9.07 -47.47 36.62
C SER A 136 -10.44 -46.87 36.94
N ALA A 137 -11.38 -47.75 37.30
CA ALA A 137 -12.79 -47.50 37.53
C ALA A 137 -13.11 -46.50 38.66
N SER A 138 -14.25 -45.80 38.54
CA SER A 138 -14.98 -45.28 39.71
C SER A 138 -16.50 -45.40 39.51
N LEU A 139 -17.13 -46.25 40.33
CA LEU A 139 -18.57 -46.32 40.61
C LEU A 139 -19.00 -45.01 41.29
N PHE A 140 -19.77 -44.11 40.66
CA PHE A 140 -20.75 -43.19 41.29
C PHE A 140 -21.47 -42.37 40.19
N PRO A 141 -22.81 -42.24 40.19
CA PRO A 141 -23.52 -41.50 39.14
C PRO A 141 -23.54 -39.99 39.45
N ARG A 142 -22.79 -39.18 38.69
CA ARG A 142 -22.84 -37.69 38.74
C ARG A 142 -23.80 -37.13 37.69
N LYS A 143 -25.01 -36.73 38.09
CA LYS A 143 -26.01 -36.06 37.22
C LYS A 143 -25.89 -34.53 37.08
N ALA A 144 -24.98 -33.86 37.81
CA ALA A 144 -24.83 -32.40 37.76
C ALA A 144 -23.64 -31.87 36.92
N ALA A 145 -22.77 -32.75 36.40
CA ALA A 145 -21.56 -32.37 35.65
C ALA A 145 -21.77 -32.30 34.12
N THR A 146 -22.99 -32.41 33.63
CA THR A 146 -23.31 -32.59 32.20
C THR A 146 -23.22 -31.28 31.41
N ASN A 147 -23.74 -30.17 31.92
CA ASN A 147 -23.79 -28.91 31.18
C ASN A 147 -22.42 -28.23 31.01
N VAL A 148 -21.57 -28.22 32.04
CA VAL A 148 -20.21 -27.62 31.97
C VAL A 148 -19.30 -28.45 31.05
N ASN A 149 -19.35 -29.78 31.16
CA ASN A 149 -18.59 -30.67 30.26
C ASN A 149 -19.10 -30.61 28.82
N GLN A 150 -20.40 -30.38 28.59
CA GLN A 150 -20.96 -30.23 27.24
C GLN A 150 -20.58 -28.90 26.60
N LYS A 151 -20.51 -27.80 27.37
CA LYS A 151 -20.02 -26.50 26.89
C LYS A 151 -18.52 -26.54 26.57
N ARG A 152 -17.71 -27.18 27.43
CA ARG A 152 -16.26 -27.38 27.20
C ARG A 152 -16.00 -28.26 25.97
N LYS A 153 -16.74 -29.37 25.81
CA LYS A 153 -16.68 -30.23 24.61
C LYS A 153 -17.10 -29.50 23.32
N ARG A 154 -18.06 -28.57 23.38
CA ARG A 154 -18.46 -27.74 22.23
C ARG A 154 -17.37 -26.74 21.83
N GLN A 155 -16.71 -26.11 22.80
CA GLN A 155 -15.61 -25.19 22.53
C GLN A 155 -14.41 -25.91 21.90
N THR A 156 -14.02 -27.08 22.40
CA THR A 156 -12.91 -27.86 21.81
C THR A 156 -13.21 -28.25 20.36
N ALA A 157 -14.42 -28.73 20.07
CA ALA A 157 -14.80 -29.12 18.70
C ALA A 157 -14.81 -27.94 17.71
N LEU A 158 -15.11 -26.72 18.19
CA LEU A 158 -15.05 -25.51 17.37
C LEU A 158 -13.60 -25.09 17.07
N VAL A 159 -12.73 -25.16 18.09
CA VAL A 159 -11.29 -24.88 17.91
C VAL A 159 -10.65 -25.86 16.95
N ASP A 160 -10.93 -27.16 17.11
CA ASP A 160 -10.45 -28.22 16.20
C ASP A 160 -10.86 -27.94 14.74
N PHE A 161 -12.10 -27.51 14.53
CA PHE A 161 -12.60 -27.17 13.20
C PHE A 161 -11.87 -25.95 12.60
N ILE A 162 -11.69 -24.88 13.39
CA ILE A 162 -11.01 -23.66 12.94
C ILE A 162 -9.55 -23.95 12.58
N VAL A 163 -8.85 -24.73 13.40
CA VAL A 163 -7.45 -25.10 13.16
C VAL A 163 -7.32 -25.99 11.93
N CYS A 164 -8.21 -26.97 11.75
CA CYS A 164 -8.23 -27.79 10.53
C CYS A 164 -8.49 -26.94 9.28
N PHE A 165 -9.44 -26.00 9.34
CA PHE A 165 -9.75 -25.11 8.23
C PHE A 165 -8.56 -24.21 7.86
N ALA A 166 -8.03 -23.46 8.83
CA ALA A 166 -6.92 -22.54 8.61
C ALA A 166 -5.65 -23.29 8.14
N GLY A 167 -5.42 -24.48 8.69
CA GLY A 167 -4.31 -25.35 8.32
C GLY A 167 -4.40 -25.95 6.92
N LEU A 168 -5.59 -26.43 6.51
CA LEU A 168 -5.81 -26.94 5.15
C LEU A 168 -5.75 -25.80 4.12
N LEU A 169 -6.31 -24.63 4.42
CA LEU A 169 -6.25 -23.47 3.55
C LEU A 169 -4.81 -22.97 3.35
N SER A 170 -4.06 -22.78 4.44
CA SER A 170 -2.65 -22.35 4.37
C SER A 170 -1.73 -23.36 3.70
N SER A 171 -1.88 -24.66 3.98
CA SER A 171 -1.08 -25.70 3.30
C SER A 171 -1.42 -25.84 1.82
N THR A 172 -2.70 -25.64 1.44
CA THR A 172 -3.11 -25.54 0.03
C THR A 172 -2.41 -24.37 -0.65
N VAL A 173 -2.38 -23.19 -0.02
CA VAL A 173 -1.68 -22.01 -0.53
C VAL A 173 -0.18 -22.27 -0.69
N ILE A 174 0.49 -22.92 0.26
CA ILE A 174 1.92 -23.26 0.14
C ILE A 174 2.16 -24.19 -1.07
N LEU A 175 1.23 -25.11 -1.34
CA LEU A 175 1.34 -26.07 -2.44
C LEU A 175 1.04 -25.45 -3.82
N THR A 176 0.03 -24.59 -3.92
CA THR A 176 -0.50 -24.13 -5.21
C THR A 176 -0.06 -22.72 -5.58
N ASP A 177 0.28 -21.87 -4.62
CA ASP A 177 0.71 -20.50 -4.90
C ASP A 177 2.14 -20.49 -5.44
N ALA A 178 2.31 -19.86 -6.60
CA ALA A 178 3.57 -19.78 -7.31
C ALA A 178 4.70 -19.18 -6.46
N MET A 179 4.39 -18.31 -5.48
CA MET A 179 5.39 -17.73 -4.57
C MET A 179 6.07 -18.80 -3.71
N TYR A 180 5.28 -19.67 -3.08
CA TYR A 180 5.79 -20.72 -2.20
C TYR A 180 6.43 -21.85 -2.99
N VAL A 181 5.85 -22.17 -4.15
CA VAL A 181 6.41 -23.18 -5.06
C VAL A 181 7.78 -22.78 -5.58
N HIS A 182 8.00 -21.51 -5.93
CA HIS A 182 9.30 -21.05 -6.40
C HIS A 182 10.37 -21.06 -5.28
N HIS A 183 9.99 -20.66 -4.06
CA HIS A 183 10.97 -20.52 -2.97
C HIS A 183 11.29 -21.82 -2.23
N TYR A 184 10.29 -22.67 -1.99
CA TYR A 184 10.44 -23.92 -1.22
C TYR A 184 10.34 -25.18 -2.06
N GLY A 185 9.86 -25.08 -3.30
CA GLY A 185 9.63 -26.22 -4.20
C GLY A 185 8.26 -26.89 -4.00
N ARG A 186 7.73 -27.49 -5.08
CA ARG A 186 6.44 -28.21 -5.07
C ARG A 186 6.42 -29.38 -4.09
N VAL A 187 7.55 -30.08 -3.93
CA VAL A 187 7.68 -31.23 -3.03
C VAL A 187 7.47 -30.83 -1.57
N TYR A 188 8.03 -29.68 -1.17
CA TYR A 188 7.83 -29.14 0.18
C TYR A 188 6.35 -28.83 0.43
N GLY A 189 5.71 -28.06 -0.46
CA GLY A 189 4.28 -27.75 -0.33
C GLY A 189 3.40 -28.99 -0.28
N PHE A 190 3.72 -30.00 -1.10
CA PHE A 190 2.99 -31.28 -1.11
C PHE A 190 3.14 -32.02 0.22
N SER A 191 4.36 -32.06 0.78
CA SER A 191 4.61 -32.71 2.06
C SER A 191 3.85 -32.05 3.23
N VAL A 192 3.76 -30.71 3.23
CA VAL A 192 3.02 -29.94 4.25
C VAL A 192 1.51 -30.18 4.11
N PHE A 193 0.99 -30.15 2.88
CA PHE A 193 -0.42 -30.43 2.61
C PHE A 193 -0.81 -31.86 3.00
N LEU A 194 -0.01 -32.86 2.61
CA LEU A 194 -0.25 -34.26 2.98
C LEU A 194 -0.23 -34.45 4.50
N THR A 195 0.73 -33.83 5.19
CA THR A 195 0.81 -33.86 6.65
C THR A 195 -0.46 -33.28 7.28
N MET A 196 -0.98 -32.16 6.75
CA MET A 196 -2.22 -31.59 7.26
C MET A 196 -3.46 -32.42 6.96
N VAL A 197 -3.55 -33.06 5.80
CA VAL A 197 -4.64 -34.00 5.49
C VAL A 197 -4.64 -35.17 6.48
N VAL A 198 -3.47 -35.72 6.81
CA VAL A 198 -3.33 -36.82 7.78
C VAL A 198 -3.76 -36.37 9.18
N LEU A 199 -3.26 -35.22 9.66
CA LEU A 199 -3.59 -34.72 10.99
C LEU A 199 -5.06 -34.30 11.12
N ALA A 200 -5.63 -33.65 10.09
CA ALA A 200 -7.04 -33.31 10.05
C ALA A 200 -7.92 -34.58 10.03
N SER A 201 -7.48 -35.63 9.34
CA SER A 201 -8.18 -36.94 9.35
C SER A 201 -8.18 -37.55 10.75
N GLN A 202 -7.03 -37.55 11.44
CA GLN A 202 -6.92 -38.02 12.82
C GLN A 202 -7.80 -37.20 13.77
N CYS A 203 -7.86 -35.88 13.57
CA CYS A 203 -8.75 -34.99 14.30
C CYS A 203 -10.23 -35.36 14.07
N ALA A 204 -10.64 -35.63 12.83
CA ALA A 204 -12.00 -36.03 12.49
C ALA A 204 -12.42 -37.35 13.17
N PHE A 205 -11.51 -38.30 13.34
CA PHE A 205 -11.79 -39.54 14.08
C PHE A 205 -12.05 -39.31 15.57
N ARG A 206 -11.36 -38.33 16.16
CA ARG A 206 -11.51 -37.99 17.59
C ARG A 206 -12.73 -37.11 17.83
N ALA A 207 -12.98 -36.15 16.95
CA ALA A 207 -14.06 -35.17 17.04
C ALA A 207 -15.38 -35.72 16.46
N LYS A 208 -16.00 -36.71 17.13
CA LYS A 208 -17.25 -37.37 16.67
C LYS A 208 -18.36 -36.42 16.22
N ARG A 209 -18.46 -35.21 16.79
CA ARG A 209 -19.49 -34.20 16.48
C ARG A 209 -19.12 -33.26 15.32
N ALA A 210 -17.83 -33.08 15.04
CA ALA A 210 -17.31 -32.25 13.94
C ALA A 210 -16.78 -33.08 12.76
N ARG A 211 -16.77 -34.42 12.89
CA ARG A 211 -16.27 -35.37 11.89
C ARG A 211 -16.78 -35.11 10.47
N GLY A 212 -18.09 -34.91 10.30
CA GLY A 212 -18.68 -34.64 8.99
C GLY A 212 -18.16 -33.36 8.35
N PHE A 213 -18.00 -32.29 9.15
CA PHE A 213 -17.49 -31.01 8.68
C PHE A 213 -16.00 -31.09 8.32
N ILE A 214 -15.17 -31.73 9.15
CA ILE A 214 -13.73 -31.85 8.90
C ILE A 214 -13.46 -32.74 7.68
N VAL A 215 -14.20 -33.85 7.53
CA VAL A 215 -14.11 -34.70 6.32
C VAL A 215 -14.56 -33.93 5.07
N GLY A 216 -15.60 -33.11 5.19
CA GLY A 216 -16.03 -32.21 4.11
C GLY A 216 -14.95 -31.21 3.70
N LEU A 217 -14.24 -30.61 4.66
CA LEU A 217 -13.11 -29.72 4.38
C LEU A 217 -11.96 -30.45 3.66
N ILE A 218 -11.57 -31.63 4.14
CA ILE A 218 -10.52 -32.43 3.49
C ILE A 218 -10.89 -32.73 2.04
N ALA A 219 -12.13 -33.17 1.79
CA ALA A 219 -12.61 -33.45 0.44
C ALA A 219 -12.60 -32.19 -0.45
N ALA A 220 -13.11 -31.07 0.06
CA ALA A 220 -13.16 -29.81 -0.67
C ALA A 220 -11.75 -29.30 -1.06
N PHE A 221 -10.80 -29.29 -0.12
CA PHE A 221 -9.44 -28.82 -0.39
C PHE A 221 -8.65 -29.80 -1.27
N THR A 222 -8.87 -31.11 -1.14
CA THR A 222 -8.23 -32.10 -2.03
C THR A 222 -8.73 -31.97 -3.47
N LEU A 223 -10.04 -31.75 -3.66
CA LEU A 223 -10.63 -31.49 -4.97
C LEU A 223 -10.14 -30.16 -5.57
N LEU A 224 -10.03 -29.12 -4.73
CA LEU A 224 -9.48 -27.82 -5.12
C LEU A 224 -8.01 -27.91 -5.55
N VAL A 225 -7.18 -28.63 -4.80
CA VAL A 225 -5.78 -28.88 -5.17
C VAL A 225 -5.70 -29.66 -6.47
N GLY A 226 -6.53 -30.69 -6.61
CA GLY A 226 -6.63 -31.45 -7.86
C GLY A 226 -6.99 -30.55 -9.04
N SER A 227 -8.05 -29.74 -8.93
CA SER A 227 -8.45 -28.85 -10.02
C SER A 227 -7.38 -27.81 -10.36
N LEU A 228 -6.70 -27.23 -9.36
CA LEU A 228 -5.65 -26.24 -9.56
C LEU A 228 -4.39 -26.83 -10.21
N ILE A 229 -4.00 -28.05 -9.83
CA ILE A 229 -2.84 -28.74 -10.44
C ILE A 229 -3.18 -29.18 -11.87
N PHE A 230 -4.36 -29.77 -12.10
CA PHE A 230 -4.79 -30.18 -13.44
C PHE A 230 -5.02 -29.00 -14.40
N HIS A 231 -5.51 -27.85 -13.91
CA HIS A 231 -5.57 -26.61 -14.72
C HIS A 231 -4.15 -26.08 -15.03
N SER A 232 -3.24 -26.11 -14.06
CA SER A 232 -1.85 -25.70 -14.26
C SER A 232 -1.10 -26.58 -15.26
N GLU A 233 -1.44 -27.86 -15.37
CA GLU A 233 -0.82 -28.78 -16.34
C GLU A 233 -1.52 -28.75 -17.72
N GLY A 234 -2.82 -28.41 -17.76
CA GLY A 234 -3.55 -28.17 -19.01
C GLY A 234 -3.12 -26.89 -19.76
N GLU A 235 -2.53 -25.92 -19.06
CA GLU A 235 -1.86 -24.76 -19.66
C GLU A 235 -0.38 -25.04 -20.03
N ALA A 236 0.20 -26.14 -19.52
CA ALA A 236 1.61 -26.48 -19.72
C ALA A 236 1.90 -27.30 -21.00
N SER A 237 0.88 -27.69 -21.78
CA SER A 237 1.09 -28.26 -23.11
C SER A 237 1.28 -27.15 -24.16
N VAL A 238 2.35 -26.36 -24.01
CA VAL A 238 2.96 -25.60 -25.11
C VAL A 238 4.03 -26.51 -25.71
N HIS A 239 3.70 -27.19 -26.80
CA HIS A 239 4.68 -27.91 -27.60
C HIS A 239 5.75 -26.92 -28.10
N GLN A 240 7.02 -27.13 -27.71
CA GLN A 240 8.18 -26.59 -28.42
C GLN A 240 8.24 -27.26 -29.81
N GLY A 241 7.59 -26.66 -30.80
CA GLY A 241 7.64 -27.08 -32.20
C GLY A 241 8.69 -26.27 -32.96
N PHE A 242 9.82 -26.89 -33.30
CA PHE A 242 10.81 -26.30 -34.21
C PHE A 242 10.30 -26.37 -35.65
N ASN A 243 10.26 -25.22 -36.32
CA ASN A 243 10.20 -25.14 -37.79
C ASN A 243 11.60 -25.49 -38.36
N SER A 244 11.65 -26.03 -39.58
CA SER A 244 12.86 -26.40 -40.34
C SER A 244 13.94 -25.32 -40.51
N ASN A 245 13.70 -24.09 -40.05
CA ASN A 245 14.63 -22.96 -40.06
C ASN A 245 15.06 -22.48 -38.65
N GLY A 246 14.78 -23.23 -37.58
CA GLY A 246 15.46 -23.07 -36.28
C GLY A 246 15.13 -21.81 -35.46
N ARG A 247 13.95 -21.20 -35.59
CA ARG A 247 13.48 -20.10 -34.72
C ARG A 247 12.38 -20.56 -33.76
N GLU A 248 12.53 -20.25 -32.47
CA GLU A 248 11.52 -20.47 -31.42
C GLU A 248 10.37 -19.45 -31.52
N PHE A 249 9.14 -19.91 -31.26
CA PHE A 249 7.98 -19.02 -31.05
C PHE A 249 7.21 -19.45 -29.79
N ILE A 250 6.85 -18.48 -28.95
CA ILE A 250 5.91 -18.63 -27.83
C ILE A 250 4.51 -18.29 -28.34
N VAL A 251 3.61 -19.27 -28.40
CA VAL A 251 2.18 -19.05 -28.66
C VAL A 251 1.45 -19.03 -27.33
N SER A 252 0.99 -17.85 -26.90
CA SER A 252 0.13 -17.71 -25.71
C SER A 252 -1.34 -17.65 -26.14
N TYR A 253 -2.14 -18.63 -25.72
CA TYR A 253 -3.60 -18.63 -25.87
C TYR A 253 -4.25 -18.05 -24.60
N MET A 254 -4.75 -16.82 -24.67
CA MET A 254 -5.88 -16.39 -23.83
C MET A 254 -7.11 -16.27 -24.73
N LYS A 255 -8.00 -17.26 -24.67
CA LYS A 255 -9.35 -17.16 -25.25
C LYS A 255 -10.19 -16.29 -24.31
N GLY A 256 -10.54 -15.07 -24.73
CA GLY A 256 -11.62 -14.33 -24.08
C GLY A 256 -11.60 -12.81 -24.15
N SER A 257 -10.50 -12.17 -24.56
CA SER A 257 -10.41 -10.71 -24.61
C SER A 257 -10.10 -10.26 -26.03
N THR A 258 -10.98 -9.44 -26.60
CA THR A 258 -10.78 -8.80 -27.91
C THR A 258 -9.61 -7.83 -27.81
N ILE A 259 -8.39 -8.33 -28.04
CA ILE A 259 -7.19 -7.50 -28.16
C ILE A 259 -7.32 -6.71 -29.46
N ILE A 260 -7.45 -5.38 -29.34
CA ILE A 260 -7.23 -4.46 -30.45
C ILE A 260 -5.81 -4.72 -30.92
N LYS A 261 -5.68 -5.35 -32.10
CA LYS A 261 -4.39 -5.58 -32.76
C LYS A 261 -3.74 -4.23 -33.03
N HIS A 262 -2.81 -3.82 -32.18
CA HIS A 262 -1.82 -2.85 -32.60
C HIS A 262 -1.04 -3.46 -33.76
N GLN A 263 -1.05 -2.78 -34.91
CA GLN A 263 -0.24 -3.18 -36.04
C GLN A 263 1.22 -3.21 -35.59
N PRO A 264 1.95 -4.32 -35.84
CA PRO A 264 3.38 -4.34 -35.58
C PRO A 264 4.03 -3.30 -36.48
N ILE A 265 4.79 -2.40 -35.84
CA ILE A 265 5.72 -1.50 -36.52
C ILE A 265 6.59 -2.37 -37.44
N PRO A 266 6.78 -2.01 -38.72
CA PRO A 266 7.48 -2.88 -39.66
C PRO A 266 8.89 -3.18 -39.15
N SER A 267 9.18 -4.47 -38.99
CA SER A 267 10.50 -4.98 -38.66
C SER A 267 11.46 -4.63 -39.80
N THR A 268 12.27 -3.59 -39.61
CA THR A 268 13.49 -3.44 -40.39
C THR A 268 14.43 -4.57 -40.02
N THR A 269 14.78 -5.35 -41.04
CA THR A 269 15.71 -6.48 -40.99
C THR A 269 17.08 -6.05 -40.48
N ALA A 270 17.40 -6.39 -39.24
CA ALA A 270 18.75 -6.62 -38.76
C ALA A 270 18.66 -7.52 -37.52
N ASN A 271 19.48 -8.57 -37.47
CA ASN A 271 19.68 -9.39 -36.28
C ASN A 271 20.33 -8.52 -35.20
N ASP A 272 19.53 -7.87 -34.37
CA ASP A 272 20.02 -7.16 -33.19
C ASP A 272 19.02 -7.35 -32.05
N ASP A 273 19.19 -8.44 -31.29
CA ASP A 273 18.54 -8.63 -29.99
C ASP A 273 19.15 -7.71 -28.91
N SER A 274 19.98 -6.74 -29.29
CA SER A 274 20.32 -5.62 -28.42
C SER A 274 19.37 -4.46 -28.71
N TYR A 275 18.41 -4.24 -27.81
CA TYR A 275 18.12 -2.85 -27.50
C TYR A 275 19.42 -2.31 -26.90
N PRO A 276 20.17 -1.39 -27.55
CA PRO A 276 21.35 -0.82 -26.94
C PRO A 276 20.93 -0.22 -25.60
N HIS A 277 21.61 -0.64 -24.54
CA HIS A 277 21.35 -0.24 -23.16
C HIS A 277 21.23 1.30 -23.10
N PRO A 278 20.04 1.90 -22.90
CA PRO A 278 19.89 3.36 -22.93
C PRO A 278 20.37 4.01 -21.62
N GLY A 279 20.76 3.19 -20.65
CA GLY A 279 21.43 3.65 -19.44
C GLY A 279 22.91 3.92 -19.75
N ILE A 280 23.47 4.88 -19.05
CA ILE A 280 24.91 5.11 -19.02
C ILE A 280 25.58 3.74 -18.79
N ASP A 281 26.29 3.22 -19.79
CA ASP A 281 27.28 2.17 -19.57
C ASP A 281 28.31 2.82 -18.66
N LEU A 282 28.13 2.67 -17.35
CA LEU A 282 29.18 3.00 -16.41
C LEU A 282 30.38 2.19 -16.91
N PRO A 283 31.50 2.82 -17.28
CA PRO A 283 32.69 2.10 -17.72
C PRO A 283 32.94 1.03 -16.67
N PRO A 284 33.28 -0.23 -17.04
CA PRO A 284 33.28 -1.40 -16.15
C PRO A 284 34.03 -1.04 -14.87
N LEU A 285 33.26 -0.53 -13.93
CA LEU A 285 33.74 0.03 -12.70
C LEU A 285 33.72 -1.23 -11.88
N HIS A 286 34.89 -1.86 -11.79
CA HIS A 286 35.15 -2.93 -10.84
C HIS A 286 35.00 -2.34 -9.43
N ILE A 287 33.77 -1.99 -9.06
CA ILE A 287 33.37 -1.69 -7.71
C ILE A 287 33.38 -3.05 -7.06
N THR A 288 34.47 -3.33 -6.34
CA THR A 288 34.52 -4.46 -5.44
C THR A 288 33.37 -4.33 -4.46
N GLU A 289 32.60 -5.41 -4.30
CA GLU A 289 31.56 -5.50 -3.29
C GLU A 289 32.12 -5.10 -1.93
N GLY A 290 31.44 -4.20 -1.23
CA GLY A 290 31.89 -3.66 0.04
C GLY A 290 31.24 -2.34 0.39
N LEU A 291 31.60 -1.84 1.56
CA LEU A 291 31.14 -0.55 2.06
C LEU A 291 31.94 0.60 1.43
N HIS A 292 31.29 1.37 0.57
CA HIS A 292 31.85 2.58 -0.03
C HIS A 292 31.24 3.82 0.61
N TYR A 293 32.08 4.69 1.18
CA TYR A 293 31.65 5.96 1.74
C TYR A 293 32.78 6.99 1.74
N SER A 294 32.42 8.27 1.77
CA SER A 294 33.39 9.35 1.87
C SER A 294 34.01 9.38 3.27
N GLN A 295 35.32 9.09 3.35
CA GLN A 295 36.08 9.16 4.60
C GLN A 295 36.31 10.59 5.09
N SER A 296 36.25 11.57 4.18
CA SER A 296 36.41 12.99 4.51
C SER A 296 35.14 13.63 5.05
N ASN A 297 33.96 12.99 4.90
CA ASN A 297 32.71 13.50 5.41
C ASN A 297 32.47 13.02 6.86
N PRO A 298 32.57 13.90 7.87
CA PRO A 298 32.47 13.51 9.28
C PRO A 298 31.08 12.98 9.66
N ILE A 299 30.02 13.44 8.98
CA ILE A 299 28.64 12.98 9.20
C ILE A 299 28.51 11.53 8.72
N ILE A 300 28.95 11.26 7.50
CA ILE A 300 28.89 9.91 6.92
C ILE A 300 29.76 8.95 7.72
N HIS A 301 30.96 9.38 8.13
CA HIS A 301 31.83 8.57 8.99
C HIS A 301 31.16 8.23 10.33
N SER A 302 30.48 9.20 10.97
CA SER A 302 29.71 8.98 12.20
C SER A 302 28.53 8.00 12.00
N ILE A 303 27.82 8.09 10.87
CA ILE A 303 26.73 7.17 10.52
C ILE A 303 27.29 5.75 10.36
N VAL A 304 28.35 5.58 9.58
CA VAL A 304 28.99 4.27 9.36
C VAL A 304 29.45 3.65 10.67
N ASN A 305 30.08 4.43 11.55
CA ASN A 305 30.54 3.95 12.86
C ASN A 305 29.38 3.53 13.78
N LYS A 306 28.22 4.19 13.68
CA LYS A 306 27.02 3.84 14.44
C LYS A 306 26.21 2.70 13.79
N TRP A 307 26.45 2.41 12.52
CA TRP A 307 25.74 1.40 11.74
C TRP A 307 26.72 0.37 11.11
N PRO A 308 27.34 -0.48 11.94
CA PRO A 308 28.26 -1.52 11.49
C PRO A 308 27.55 -2.56 10.62
N GLU A 309 28.33 -3.30 9.82
CA GLU A 309 27.82 -4.28 8.84
C GLU A 309 26.91 -5.33 9.45
N GLU A 310 27.20 -5.79 10.66
CA GLU A 310 26.35 -6.74 11.40
C GLU A 310 24.91 -6.25 11.63
N LYS A 311 24.65 -4.93 11.57
CA LYS A 311 23.33 -4.32 11.71
C LYS A 311 22.67 -3.98 10.37
N ARG A 312 23.33 -4.24 9.24
CA ARG A 312 22.81 -3.93 7.89
C ARG A 312 21.97 -5.06 7.32
N SER A 313 22.22 -6.28 7.78
CA SER A 313 21.38 -7.44 7.50
C SER A 313 20.23 -7.51 8.50
N TYR A 314 18.99 -7.40 8.01
CA TYR A 314 17.80 -7.58 8.85
C TYR A 314 17.50 -9.08 9.01
N ASP A 315 18.21 -9.72 9.94
CA ASP A 315 17.98 -11.11 10.36
C ASP A 315 17.40 -11.20 11.79
N VAL A 316 16.85 -12.36 12.16
CA VAL A 316 16.18 -12.55 13.46
C VAL A 316 17.13 -12.37 14.64
N ASN A 317 18.41 -12.69 14.46
CA ASN A 317 19.44 -12.51 15.50
C ASN A 317 19.82 -11.02 15.66
N ALA A 318 19.64 -10.22 14.61
CA ALA A 318 19.85 -8.78 14.55
C ALA A 318 18.58 -7.95 14.83
N GLY A 319 17.52 -8.57 15.40
CA GLY A 319 16.29 -7.88 15.79
C GLY A 319 15.23 -7.82 14.69
N ALA A 320 15.32 -8.66 13.67
CA ALA A 320 14.21 -8.81 12.74
C ALA A 320 12.98 -9.35 13.43
N THR A 321 11.83 -8.74 13.13
CA THR A 321 10.54 -9.16 13.64
C THR A 321 10.27 -10.60 13.19
N PRO A 322 10.23 -11.60 14.08
CA PRO A 322 10.30 -13.01 13.69
C PRO A 322 9.14 -13.48 12.80
N TYR A 323 8.02 -12.76 12.82
CA TYR A 323 6.82 -13.06 12.03
C TYR A 323 6.72 -12.31 10.69
N THR A 324 7.64 -11.39 10.35
CA THR A 324 7.69 -10.72 9.04
C THR A 324 8.79 -11.31 8.16
N ILE A 325 8.61 -12.58 7.83
CA ILE A 325 9.59 -13.46 7.17
C ILE A 325 9.93 -12.95 5.75
N THR A 326 8.95 -12.39 5.03
CA THR A 326 9.13 -11.93 3.64
C THR A 326 9.16 -10.41 3.53
N GLY A 327 9.79 -9.88 2.48
CA GLY A 327 9.73 -8.45 2.13
C GLY A 327 8.29 -7.94 1.99
N ASP A 328 7.41 -8.73 1.37
CA ASP A 328 5.98 -8.41 1.26
C ASP A 328 5.31 -8.30 2.64
N ALA A 329 5.64 -9.19 3.58
CA ALA A 329 5.09 -9.11 4.94
C ALA A 329 5.58 -7.87 5.68
N ARG A 330 6.84 -7.47 5.45
CA ARG A 330 7.41 -6.24 6.01
C ARG A 330 6.75 -4.98 5.46
N THR A 331 6.19 -5.01 4.26
CA THR A 331 5.39 -3.91 3.68
C THR A 331 3.91 -4.00 4.06
N GLY A 332 3.31 -5.18 3.91
CA GLY A 332 1.88 -5.42 4.08
C GLY A 332 1.41 -5.34 5.52
N VAL A 333 2.18 -5.87 6.49
CA VAL A 333 1.76 -5.86 7.90
C VAL A 333 1.68 -4.45 8.48
N PRO A 334 2.70 -3.59 8.35
CA PRO A 334 2.57 -2.20 8.81
C PRO A 334 1.45 -1.45 8.10
N PHE A 335 1.26 -1.68 6.80
CA PHE A 335 0.16 -1.09 6.04
C PHE A 335 -1.21 -1.49 6.61
N LEU A 336 -1.44 -2.80 6.81
CA LEU A 336 -2.70 -3.31 7.34
C LEU A 336 -2.97 -2.88 8.79
N VAL A 337 -1.95 -2.93 9.66
CA VAL A 337 -2.10 -2.55 11.06
C VAL A 337 -2.40 -1.05 11.20
N LYS A 338 -1.72 -0.21 10.41
CA LYS A 338 -1.88 1.26 10.51
C LYS A 338 -3.04 1.82 9.71
N LEU A 339 -3.66 1.05 8.79
CA LEU A 339 -4.98 1.41 8.24
C LEU A 339 -6.04 1.61 9.35
N PHE A 340 -5.87 0.98 10.52
CA PHE A 340 -6.79 1.08 11.65
C PHE A 340 -6.32 2.05 12.75
N SER A 341 -5.23 2.79 12.54
CA SER A 341 -4.71 3.74 13.53
C SER A 341 -5.33 5.12 13.34
N ALA A 342 -5.97 5.62 14.39
CA ALA A 342 -6.70 6.88 14.41
C ALA A 342 -5.82 8.13 14.65
N GLU A 343 -4.51 7.98 14.76
CA GLU A 343 -3.61 9.12 15.02
C GLU A 343 -3.64 10.08 13.83
N SER A 344 -4.03 11.34 14.08
CA SER A 344 -4.12 12.40 13.07
C SER A 344 -3.03 13.42 13.27
N ILE A 345 -2.21 13.60 12.23
CA ILE A 345 -1.32 14.73 12.07
C ILE A 345 -1.99 15.80 11.22
N THR A 346 -1.85 17.05 11.63
CA THR A 346 -2.34 18.20 10.87
C THR A 346 -1.25 18.69 9.94
N TYR A 347 -1.60 18.87 8.67
CA TYR A 347 -0.75 19.52 7.68
C TYR A 347 -1.39 20.84 7.26
N ASN A 348 -0.58 21.87 7.09
CA ASN A 348 -0.99 23.10 6.45
C ASN A 348 -0.33 23.18 5.06
N ARG A 349 -1.17 23.32 4.05
CA ARG A 349 -0.75 23.32 2.64
C ARG A 349 -0.36 24.73 2.20
N VAL A 350 0.80 24.83 1.56
CA VAL A 350 1.22 26.01 0.78
C VAL A 350 1.59 25.57 -0.64
N PHE A 351 1.63 26.51 -1.58
CA PHE A 351 1.83 26.23 -3.00
C PHE A 351 3.13 26.84 -3.51
N LEU A 352 3.90 26.07 -4.27
CA LEU A 352 5.12 26.48 -4.94
C LEU A 352 4.90 26.41 -6.44
N GLU A 353 4.98 27.57 -7.10
CA GLU A 353 5.11 27.64 -8.56
C GLU A 353 6.53 27.24 -8.95
N VAL A 354 6.63 26.33 -9.93
CA VAL A 354 7.89 25.79 -10.44
C VAL A 354 8.23 26.41 -11.80
N GLU A 355 9.48 26.26 -12.26
CA GLU A 355 10.08 26.99 -13.39
C GLU A 355 9.25 26.90 -14.69
N ASP A 356 8.58 25.76 -14.94
CA ASP A 356 7.73 25.56 -16.12
C ASP A 356 6.29 26.09 -15.97
N GLY A 357 6.02 26.88 -14.92
CA GLY A 357 4.73 27.54 -14.67
C GLY A 357 3.66 26.61 -14.09
N GLU A 358 4.02 25.36 -13.76
CA GLU A 358 3.16 24.47 -12.98
C GLU A 358 3.24 24.77 -11.48
N VAL A 359 2.35 24.15 -10.71
CA VAL A 359 2.30 24.32 -9.25
C VAL A 359 2.39 22.96 -8.57
N VAL A 360 3.28 22.85 -7.59
CA VAL A 360 3.32 21.77 -6.60
C VAL A 360 2.86 22.30 -5.24
N ALA A 361 2.37 21.41 -4.37
CA ALA A 361 2.04 21.78 -3.00
C ALA A 361 3.06 21.25 -2.02
N LEU A 362 3.26 21.98 -0.93
CA LEU A 362 4.04 21.58 0.23
C LEU A 362 3.09 21.49 1.44
N ASP A 363 2.88 20.28 1.93
CA ASP A 363 2.10 20.01 3.13
C ASP A 363 3.05 20.03 4.34
N ILE A 364 2.95 21.08 5.15
CA ILE A 364 3.86 21.36 6.24
C ILE A 364 3.24 20.91 7.57
N ALA A 365 3.96 20.06 8.29
CA ALA A 365 3.66 19.73 9.67
C ALA A 365 4.78 20.28 10.59
N LEU A 366 4.38 21.17 11.49
CA LEU A 366 5.25 21.74 12.51
C LEU A 366 5.13 20.96 13.83
N PRO A 367 6.22 20.85 14.61
CA PRO A 367 6.16 20.26 15.95
C PRO A 367 5.37 21.16 16.90
N GLN A 368 4.73 20.53 17.88
CA GLN A 368 3.93 21.21 18.90
C GLN A 368 4.66 21.19 20.24
N SER A 369 4.76 22.35 20.88
CA SER A 369 5.38 22.49 22.20
C SER A 369 4.46 21.92 23.30
N PRO A 370 4.96 21.66 24.52
CA PRO A 370 4.12 21.20 25.63
C PRO A 370 2.98 22.17 25.99
N SER A 371 3.11 23.46 25.67
CA SER A 371 2.06 24.47 25.86
C SER A 371 1.02 24.48 24.73
N GLY A 372 1.18 23.64 23.71
CA GLY A 372 0.27 23.55 22.55
C GLY A 372 0.63 24.48 21.38
N GLN A 373 1.65 25.32 21.53
CA GLN A 373 2.08 26.27 20.50
C GLN A 373 2.94 25.55 19.43
N LEU A 374 2.68 25.82 18.15
CA LEU A 374 3.48 25.27 17.04
C LEU A 374 4.78 26.06 16.90
N TYR A 375 5.90 25.36 16.73
CA TYR A 375 7.23 25.98 16.68
C TYR A 375 8.09 25.38 15.56
N HIS A 376 9.18 26.06 15.23
CA HIS A 376 10.25 25.53 14.40
C HIS A 376 11.55 25.54 15.22
N ASP A 377 12.21 24.39 15.33
CA ASP A 377 13.50 24.27 16.03
C ASP A 377 14.65 24.26 15.03
N TYR A 378 15.41 25.37 15.01
CA TYR A 378 16.57 25.55 14.13
C TYR A 378 17.73 24.59 14.41
N ASN A 379 17.72 23.88 15.55
CA ASN A 379 18.71 22.86 15.89
C ASN A 379 18.30 21.46 15.44
N LYS A 380 17.07 21.29 14.95
CA LYS A 380 16.54 20.00 14.50
C LYS A 380 16.55 19.91 12.97
N PRO A 381 16.70 18.69 12.41
CA PRO A 381 16.60 18.50 10.97
C PRO A 381 15.22 18.89 10.43
N VAL A 382 15.20 19.33 9.17
CA VAL A 382 13.96 19.47 8.38
C VAL A 382 13.91 18.32 7.37
N TYR A 383 12.74 17.70 7.23
CA TYR A 383 12.54 16.59 6.32
C TYR A 383 11.69 17.00 5.13
N LEU A 384 12.23 16.90 3.92
CA LEU A 384 11.49 16.99 2.67
C LEU A 384 11.09 15.59 2.21
N VAL A 385 9.80 15.26 2.29
CA VAL A 385 9.27 13.92 2.07
C VAL A 385 8.60 13.82 0.69
N LEU A 386 8.99 12.80 -0.07
CA LEU A 386 8.43 12.47 -1.38
C LEU A 386 7.58 11.20 -1.28
N HIS A 387 6.30 11.32 -1.65
CA HIS A 387 5.34 10.21 -1.59
C HIS A 387 5.45 9.26 -2.80
N GLY A 388 4.80 8.09 -2.67
CA GLY A 388 4.74 7.06 -3.71
C GLY A 388 3.69 7.32 -4.80
N LEU A 389 3.40 6.28 -5.60
CA LEU A 389 2.40 6.32 -6.68
C LEU A 389 1.00 6.65 -6.15
N ASN A 390 0.34 7.63 -6.77
CA ASN A 390 -0.99 8.12 -6.38
C ASN A 390 -1.11 8.42 -4.87
N GLY A 391 0.00 8.84 -4.26
CA GLY A 391 0.11 9.12 -2.84
C GLY A 391 -0.12 10.59 -2.49
N GLY A 392 0.22 10.93 -1.26
CA GLY A 392 0.15 12.27 -0.72
C GLY A 392 0.53 12.28 0.77
N SER A 393 0.39 13.41 1.43
CA SER A 393 0.63 13.57 2.88
C SER A 393 -0.23 12.64 3.74
N ASN A 394 -1.39 12.24 3.24
CA ASN A 394 -2.32 11.32 3.90
C ASN A 394 -1.90 9.84 3.83
N ALA A 395 -0.81 9.49 3.13
CA ALA A 395 -0.33 8.12 3.09
C ALA A 395 0.08 7.65 4.51
N PRO A 396 -0.37 6.47 4.99
CA PRO A 396 -0.15 6.05 6.38
C PRO A 396 1.31 6.09 6.85
N PHE A 397 2.25 5.68 5.99
CA PHE A 397 3.67 5.70 6.29
C PHE A 397 4.26 7.12 6.38
N ILE A 398 3.72 8.07 5.60
CA ILE A 398 4.13 9.49 5.68
C ILE A 398 3.57 10.13 6.94
N ARG A 399 2.29 9.87 7.26
CA ARG A 399 1.66 10.35 8.50
C ARG A 399 2.43 9.89 9.73
N GLU A 400 2.78 8.60 9.78
CA GLU A 400 3.57 8.04 10.88
C GLU A 400 4.98 8.66 10.95
N PHE A 401 5.64 8.81 9.80
CA PHE A 401 6.95 9.44 9.74
C PHE A 401 6.88 10.87 10.27
N ALA A 402 5.92 11.66 9.78
CA ALA A 402 5.72 13.04 10.17
C ALA A 402 5.38 13.18 11.66
N LEU A 403 4.51 12.32 12.19
CA LEU A 403 4.17 12.29 13.61
C LEU A 403 5.42 12.08 14.48
N ARG A 404 6.18 11.00 14.21
CA ARG A 404 7.39 10.68 14.98
C ARG A 404 8.48 11.74 14.87
N ARG A 405 8.65 12.35 13.69
CA ARG A 405 9.64 13.43 13.50
C ARG A 405 9.21 14.71 14.23
N ASN A 406 7.91 15.04 14.23
CA ASN A 406 7.38 16.18 14.99
C ASN A 406 7.51 15.99 16.51
N GLU A 407 7.26 14.77 17.02
CA GLU A 407 7.49 14.45 18.44
C GLU A 407 8.96 14.64 18.85
N GLU A 408 9.89 14.47 17.91
CA GLU A 408 11.31 14.74 18.12
C GLU A 408 11.71 16.22 17.88
N GLY A 409 10.74 17.09 17.59
CA GLY A 409 10.92 18.53 17.37
C GLY A 409 11.32 18.93 15.94
N SER A 410 11.24 18.01 14.98
CA SER A 410 11.64 18.25 13.59
C SER A 410 10.45 18.67 12.72
N THR A 411 10.63 19.67 11.86
CA THR A 411 9.64 20.05 10.84
C THR A 411 9.63 19.05 9.69
N VAL A 412 8.44 18.66 9.25
CA VAL A 412 8.25 17.77 8.09
C VAL A 412 7.44 18.47 7.01
N ILE A 413 7.95 18.41 5.78
CA ILE A 413 7.37 19.02 4.60
C ILE A 413 7.16 17.92 3.58
N VAL A 414 5.91 17.61 3.24
CA VAL A 414 5.59 16.60 2.22
C VAL A 414 5.33 17.33 0.90
N MET A 415 6.14 17.05 -0.11
CA MET A 415 5.91 17.58 -1.45
C MET A 415 4.83 16.74 -2.14
N ILE A 416 3.81 17.42 -2.67
CA ILE A 416 2.71 16.81 -3.41
C ILE A 416 2.96 17.02 -4.90
N GLY A 417 3.08 15.90 -5.62
CA GLY A 417 3.33 15.91 -7.06
C GLY A 417 2.19 16.53 -7.87
N ARG A 418 2.52 17.10 -9.02
CA ARG A 418 1.58 17.73 -9.97
C ARG A 418 0.39 16.81 -10.28
N GLY A 419 -0.84 17.33 -10.19
CA GLY A 419 -2.06 16.57 -10.50
C GLY A 419 -2.51 15.59 -9.41
N LEU A 420 -1.81 15.51 -8.27
CA LEU A 420 -2.20 14.65 -7.14
C LEU A 420 -2.88 15.43 -6.03
N MET A 421 -3.60 14.70 -5.16
CA MET A 421 -4.44 15.28 -4.11
C MET A 421 -5.34 16.41 -4.62
N ASP A 422 -6.00 16.14 -5.75
CA ASP A 422 -6.95 17.03 -6.42
C ASP A 422 -6.37 18.35 -6.92
N MET A 423 -5.04 18.50 -6.95
CA MET A 423 -4.42 19.68 -7.53
C MET A 423 -4.68 19.73 -9.04
N PRO A 424 -5.07 20.91 -9.57
CA PRO A 424 -5.15 21.12 -11.00
C PRO A 424 -3.77 21.05 -11.66
N ILE A 425 -3.75 20.74 -12.96
CA ILE A 425 -2.56 20.81 -13.81
C ILE A 425 -2.95 21.55 -15.09
N ARG A 426 -2.07 22.41 -15.63
CA ARG A 426 -2.34 23.16 -16.88
C ARG A 426 -1.65 22.51 -18.08
N GLY A 427 -0.45 22.01 -17.86
CA GLY A 427 0.45 21.44 -18.84
C GLY A 427 0.35 19.92 -18.93
N LYS A 428 1.09 19.37 -19.89
CA LYS A 428 1.16 17.92 -20.15
C LYS A 428 2.19 17.20 -19.27
N ASN A 429 2.96 17.98 -18.52
CA ASN A 429 4.09 17.55 -17.70
C ASN A 429 3.62 17.10 -16.31
N MET A 430 3.00 15.92 -16.26
CA MET A 430 2.44 15.32 -15.04
C MET A 430 3.50 14.71 -14.11
N PHE A 431 3.09 14.38 -12.89
CA PHE A 431 3.91 13.64 -11.92
C PHE A 431 4.33 12.26 -12.46
N HIS A 432 5.62 11.96 -12.42
CA HIS A 432 6.20 10.68 -12.82
C HIS A 432 7.55 10.40 -12.15
N MET A 433 8.01 9.14 -12.18
CA MET A 433 9.25 8.68 -11.52
C MET A 433 10.53 9.42 -11.96
N ALA A 434 10.57 9.91 -13.19
CA ALA A 434 11.74 10.62 -13.74
C ALA A 434 11.76 12.13 -13.43
N ARG A 435 10.77 12.69 -12.69
CA ARG A 435 10.63 14.14 -12.51
C ARG A 435 11.44 14.62 -11.30
N THR A 436 12.64 15.11 -11.55
CA THR A 436 13.54 15.61 -10.50
C THR A 436 13.44 17.11 -10.25
N ASP A 437 12.92 17.86 -11.22
CA ASP A 437 12.99 19.31 -11.22
C ASP A 437 12.10 19.92 -10.12
N ASP A 438 10.88 19.38 -9.94
CA ASP A 438 9.99 19.72 -8.83
C ASP A 438 10.67 19.58 -7.46
N VAL A 439 11.45 18.51 -7.29
CA VAL A 439 12.20 18.25 -6.04
C VAL A 439 13.33 19.23 -5.88
N ALA A 440 14.02 19.58 -6.98
CA ALA A 440 15.11 20.54 -6.96
C ALA A 440 14.64 21.90 -6.49
N GLU A 441 13.52 22.39 -7.03
CA GLU A 441 12.94 23.67 -6.67
C GLU A 441 12.38 23.68 -5.25
N ALA A 442 11.65 22.63 -4.86
CA ALA A 442 11.16 22.49 -3.49
C ALA A 442 12.32 22.44 -2.48
N ALA A 443 13.37 21.65 -2.76
CA ALA A 443 14.53 21.55 -1.89
C ALA A 443 15.30 22.88 -1.81
N MET A 444 15.44 23.61 -2.92
CA MET A 444 16.05 24.94 -2.94
C MET A 444 15.25 25.94 -2.09
N LYS A 445 13.93 26.00 -2.30
CA LYS A 445 13.05 26.90 -1.56
C LYS A 445 13.05 26.62 -0.07
N VAL A 446 13.01 25.35 0.33
CA VAL A 446 13.14 24.95 1.74
C VAL A 446 14.53 25.24 2.30
N ARG A 447 15.60 25.01 1.52
CA ARG A 447 16.97 25.31 1.95
C ARG A 447 17.18 26.79 2.24
N GLN A 448 16.52 27.67 1.49
CA GLN A 448 16.56 29.13 1.68
C GLN A 448 15.78 29.61 2.91
N SER A 449 14.77 28.85 3.37
CA SER A 449 13.93 29.26 4.50
C SER A 449 14.46 28.82 5.87
N ILE A 450 15.38 27.84 5.90
CA ILE A 450 15.95 27.29 7.13
C ILE A 450 17.29 27.95 7.52
N GLY A 451 17.79 27.65 8.72
CA GLY A 451 19.10 28.16 9.17
C GLY A 451 20.27 27.64 8.32
N PRO A 452 21.37 28.39 8.15
CA PRO A 452 22.50 28.00 7.30
C PRO A 452 23.13 26.65 7.71
N ASN A 453 23.18 26.40 9.02
CA ASN A 453 23.73 25.17 9.60
C ASN A 453 22.67 24.07 9.84
N GLN A 454 21.42 24.33 9.50
CA GLN A 454 20.32 23.39 9.75
C GLN A 454 20.30 22.30 8.68
N ILE A 455 20.14 21.06 9.11
CA ILE A 455 20.19 19.88 8.25
C ILE A 455 18.87 19.73 7.51
N LEU A 456 18.90 19.84 6.18
CA LEU A 456 17.82 19.43 5.29
C LEU A 456 18.04 18.00 4.81
N THR A 457 17.07 17.11 5.08
CA THR A 457 17.11 15.69 4.69
C THR A 457 15.96 15.35 3.75
N GLY A 458 16.25 14.78 2.59
CA GLY A 458 15.24 14.21 1.69
C GLY A 458 14.86 12.79 2.11
N VAL A 459 13.57 12.46 2.09
CA VAL A 459 13.08 11.10 2.36
C VAL A 459 12.09 10.70 1.28
N GLY A 460 12.37 9.63 0.55
CA GLY A 460 11.53 9.19 -0.55
C GLY A 460 11.02 7.77 -0.32
N PHE A 461 9.71 7.57 -0.44
CA PHE A 461 9.09 6.25 -0.30
C PHE A 461 8.65 5.70 -1.66
N SER A 462 9.04 4.46 -1.96
CA SER A 462 8.68 3.77 -3.21
C SER A 462 9.06 4.62 -4.43
N MET A 463 8.09 5.03 -5.25
CA MET A 463 8.27 5.97 -6.36
C MET A 463 8.95 7.29 -5.94
N GLY A 464 8.66 7.82 -4.76
CA GLY A 464 9.36 8.98 -4.21
C GLY A 464 10.84 8.70 -3.92
N GLY A 465 11.19 7.46 -3.58
CA GLY A 465 12.58 7.02 -3.41
C GLY A 465 13.35 6.97 -4.73
N ILE A 466 12.68 6.59 -5.83
CA ILE A 466 13.23 6.62 -7.19
C ILE A 466 13.51 8.07 -7.60
N ILE A 467 12.52 8.95 -7.41
CA ILE A 467 12.66 10.37 -7.73
C ILE A 467 13.81 10.98 -6.92
N LEU A 468 13.85 10.74 -5.60
CA LEU A 468 14.91 11.25 -4.72
C LEU A 468 16.30 10.79 -5.15
N SER A 469 16.44 9.51 -5.48
CA SER A 469 17.74 8.94 -5.90
C SER A 469 18.22 9.57 -7.20
N ASN A 470 17.32 9.75 -8.18
CA ASN A 470 17.65 10.43 -9.43
C ASN A 470 17.98 11.91 -9.22
N TYR A 471 17.26 12.60 -8.33
CA TYR A 471 17.53 13.99 -7.98
C TYR A 471 18.94 14.14 -7.41
N VAL A 472 19.29 13.36 -6.38
CA VAL A 472 20.62 13.40 -5.76
C VAL A 472 21.72 13.07 -6.78
N ALA A 473 21.52 12.04 -7.61
CA ALA A 473 22.49 11.64 -8.63
C ALA A 473 22.72 12.73 -9.69
N ARG A 474 21.65 13.42 -10.13
CA ARG A 474 21.73 14.49 -11.14
C ARG A 474 22.26 15.79 -10.58
N SER A 475 21.93 16.13 -9.33
CA SER A 475 22.35 17.38 -8.72
C SER A 475 23.81 17.39 -8.29
N GLY A 476 24.40 16.23 -7.99
CA GLY A 476 25.80 16.14 -7.59
C GLY A 476 26.16 17.12 -6.47
N GLU A 477 27.20 17.92 -6.67
CA GLU A 477 27.64 18.94 -5.71
C GLU A 477 26.64 20.09 -5.51
N SER A 478 25.72 20.30 -6.45
CA SER A 478 24.66 21.32 -6.36
C SER A 478 23.41 20.82 -5.61
N CYS A 479 23.44 19.61 -5.04
CA CYS A 479 22.34 19.08 -4.27
C CYS A 479 22.06 19.95 -3.02
N GLN A 480 20.79 20.31 -2.82
CA GLN A 480 20.38 21.16 -1.70
C GLN A 480 20.21 20.39 -0.38
N LEU A 481 20.26 19.05 -0.45
CA LEU A 481 20.09 18.16 0.69
C LEU A 481 21.44 17.81 1.32
N HIS A 482 21.48 17.69 2.64
CA HIS A 482 22.66 17.18 3.37
C HIS A 482 22.63 15.66 3.48
N ALA A 483 21.45 15.07 3.44
CA ALA A 483 21.22 13.64 3.52
C ALA A 483 19.99 13.26 2.70
N ALA A 484 19.97 12.03 2.18
CA ALA A 484 18.83 11.48 1.46
C ALA A 484 18.59 10.03 1.89
N ILE A 485 17.32 9.69 2.11
CA ILE A 485 16.88 8.34 2.52
C ILE A 485 15.87 7.84 1.50
N ALA A 486 16.27 6.90 0.65
CA ALA A 486 15.38 6.22 -0.26
C ALA A 486 14.89 4.90 0.36
N VAL A 487 13.58 4.80 0.58
CA VAL A 487 12.93 3.62 1.17
C VAL A 487 12.18 2.87 0.08
N SER A 488 12.64 1.66 -0.24
CA SER A 488 12.03 0.78 -1.26
C SER A 488 11.87 1.43 -2.65
N GLY A 489 12.79 2.33 -3.02
CA GLY A 489 12.88 2.88 -4.38
C GLY A 489 13.64 1.90 -5.28
N GLY A 490 13.05 1.52 -6.41
CA GLY A 490 13.72 0.66 -7.39
C GLY A 490 14.93 1.35 -8.01
N LEU A 491 16.09 0.70 -8.01
CA LEU A 491 17.31 1.22 -8.62
C LEU A 491 17.35 0.98 -10.13
N ASP A 492 16.91 -0.20 -10.57
CA ASP A 492 16.77 -0.55 -11.99
C ASP A 492 15.33 -1.00 -12.28
N LEU A 493 14.55 -0.13 -12.91
CA LEU A 493 13.16 -0.43 -13.22
C LEU A 493 13.01 -1.53 -14.28
N ARG A 494 14.02 -1.78 -15.13
CA ARG A 494 13.97 -2.82 -16.18
C ARG A 494 13.98 -4.23 -15.58
N GLU A 495 14.73 -4.40 -14.51
CA GLU A 495 14.71 -5.64 -13.73
C GLU A 495 13.42 -5.73 -12.91
N GLN A 496 12.98 -4.62 -12.30
CA GLN A 496 11.81 -4.61 -11.44
C GLN A 496 10.50 -4.87 -12.18
N VAL A 497 10.38 -4.47 -13.46
CA VAL A 497 9.17 -4.78 -14.27
C VAL A 497 8.99 -6.28 -14.47
N ASN A 498 10.04 -7.09 -14.39
CA ASN A 498 9.96 -8.54 -14.55
C ASN A 498 9.62 -9.28 -13.25
N SER A 499 9.36 -8.57 -12.16
CA SER A 499 8.97 -9.19 -10.89
C SER A 499 7.51 -9.69 -10.93
N HIS A 500 7.31 -10.90 -11.48
CA HIS A 500 5.99 -11.56 -11.54
C HIS A 500 5.33 -11.69 -10.15
N ARG A 501 6.16 -11.85 -9.11
CA ARG A 501 5.71 -11.87 -7.71
C ARG A 501 5.02 -10.57 -7.33
N SER A 502 5.69 -9.44 -7.55
CA SER A 502 5.15 -8.12 -7.22
C SER A 502 3.95 -7.78 -8.09
N GLN A 503 3.97 -8.16 -9.37
CA GLN A 503 2.85 -7.96 -10.28
C GLN A 503 1.59 -8.67 -9.77
N ARG A 504 1.66 -9.98 -9.50
CA ARG A 504 0.50 -10.77 -9.05
C ARG A 504 -0.06 -10.32 -7.71
N LEU A 505 0.80 -9.88 -6.79
CA LEU A 505 0.39 -9.46 -5.46
C LEU A 505 -0.19 -8.03 -5.44
N TRP A 506 0.48 -7.10 -6.10
CA TRP A 506 0.19 -5.67 -5.96
C TRP A 506 -0.64 -5.08 -7.10
N GLN A 507 -0.58 -5.61 -8.34
CA GLN A 507 -1.39 -5.08 -9.45
C GLN A 507 -2.89 -5.14 -9.15
N PRO A 508 -3.48 -6.24 -8.64
CA PRO A 508 -4.91 -6.27 -8.38
C PRO A 508 -5.33 -5.24 -7.33
N VAL A 509 -4.49 -5.00 -6.32
CA VAL A 509 -4.74 -4.01 -5.26
C VAL A 509 -4.67 -2.59 -5.84
N MET A 510 -3.65 -2.31 -6.65
CA MET A 510 -3.46 -1.00 -7.30
C MET A 510 -4.56 -0.72 -8.34
N ALA A 511 -4.85 -1.67 -9.22
CA ALA A 511 -5.88 -1.56 -10.26
C ALA A 511 -7.25 -1.31 -9.65
N ARG A 512 -7.64 -2.09 -8.62
CA ARG A 512 -8.92 -1.87 -7.92
C ARG A 512 -9.00 -0.51 -7.24
N ARG A 513 -7.90 -0.04 -6.64
CA ARG A 513 -7.87 1.28 -5.98
C ARG A 513 -8.03 2.40 -7.01
N LEU A 514 -7.28 2.34 -8.11
CA LEU A 514 -7.41 3.28 -9.23
C LEU A 514 -8.83 3.26 -9.81
N LEU A 515 -9.39 2.06 -10.03
CA LEU A 515 -10.74 1.89 -10.55
C LEU A 515 -11.77 2.49 -9.59
N ARG A 516 -11.73 2.13 -8.31
CA ARG A 516 -12.75 2.54 -7.33
C ARG A 516 -12.65 4.01 -6.95
N GLU A 517 -11.45 4.50 -6.62
CA GLU A 517 -11.27 5.88 -6.13
C GLU A 517 -11.35 6.89 -7.27
N ASN A 518 -10.67 6.62 -8.38
CA ASN A 518 -10.56 7.59 -9.48
C ASN A 518 -11.63 7.34 -10.55
N LEU A 519 -11.60 6.19 -11.21
CA LEU A 519 -12.38 5.97 -12.44
C LEU A 519 -13.88 5.89 -12.16
N ILE A 520 -14.31 5.16 -11.14
CA ILE A 520 -15.71 5.00 -10.74
C ILE A 520 -16.11 6.10 -9.77
N GLY A 521 -15.32 6.33 -8.71
CA GLY A 521 -15.65 7.28 -7.66
C GLY A 521 -15.67 8.71 -8.17
N LYS A 522 -14.50 9.26 -8.46
CA LYS A 522 -14.36 10.68 -8.81
C LYS A 522 -14.85 11.02 -10.22
N TYR A 523 -14.64 10.13 -11.19
CA TYR A 523 -14.90 10.41 -12.60
C TYR A 523 -15.97 9.50 -13.24
N GLY A 524 -16.63 8.62 -12.46
CA GLY A 524 -17.49 7.57 -13.02
C GLY A 524 -18.67 8.10 -13.81
N PHE A 525 -19.27 9.21 -13.36
CA PHE A 525 -20.34 9.88 -14.10
C PHE A 525 -19.87 10.32 -15.49
N LYS A 526 -18.69 10.92 -15.60
CA LYS A 526 -18.12 11.37 -16.88
C LYS A 526 -17.79 10.20 -17.80
N TYR A 527 -17.20 9.13 -17.26
CA TYR A 527 -16.94 7.92 -18.06
C TYR A 527 -18.23 7.26 -18.54
N LYS A 528 -19.28 7.23 -17.72
CA LYS A 528 -20.58 6.69 -18.10
C LYS A 528 -21.24 7.51 -19.22
N GLU A 529 -21.02 8.83 -19.27
CA GLU A 529 -21.53 9.68 -20.36
C GLU A 529 -20.77 9.50 -21.68
N HIS A 530 -19.49 9.12 -21.63
CA HIS A 530 -18.62 9.07 -22.81
C HIS A 530 -18.37 7.66 -23.35
N LEU A 531 -18.56 6.63 -22.52
CA LEU A 531 -18.38 5.22 -22.90
C LEU A 531 -19.73 4.57 -23.19
N LYS A 532 -19.76 3.62 -24.13
CA LYS A 532 -20.93 2.75 -24.32
C LYS A 532 -21.10 1.82 -23.11
N ASP A 533 -22.32 1.33 -22.89
CA ASP A 533 -22.60 0.43 -21.76
C ASP A 533 -21.67 -0.79 -21.68
N GLU A 534 -21.34 -1.40 -22.83
CA GLU A 534 -20.38 -2.52 -22.87
C GLU A 534 -18.94 -2.11 -22.52
N GLU A 535 -18.51 -0.93 -22.95
CA GLU A 535 -17.17 -0.39 -22.66
C GLU A 535 -17.05 -0.01 -21.19
N TYR A 536 -18.10 0.61 -20.64
CA TYR A 536 -18.19 0.91 -19.22
C TYR A 536 -18.22 -0.37 -18.36
N LEU A 537 -18.99 -1.39 -18.78
CA LEU A 537 -18.99 -2.70 -18.10
C LEU A 537 -17.63 -3.40 -18.16
N ASN A 538 -16.90 -3.28 -19.26
CA ASN A 538 -15.53 -3.83 -19.38
C ASN A 538 -14.56 -3.06 -18.47
N LEU A 539 -14.68 -1.73 -18.39
CA LEU A 539 -13.91 -0.92 -17.44
C LEU A 539 -14.15 -1.35 -15.99
N LEU A 540 -15.42 -1.59 -15.61
CA LEU A 540 -15.79 -2.08 -14.27
C LEU A 540 -15.24 -3.48 -13.96
N ARG A 541 -14.98 -4.29 -15.00
CA ARG A 541 -14.49 -5.68 -14.88
C ARG A 541 -12.96 -5.79 -14.93
N ALA A 542 -12.25 -4.71 -15.27
CA ALA A 542 -10.79 -4.71 -15.33
C ALA A 542 -10.18 -5.10 -13.97
N GLN A 543 -9.26 -6.07 -13.98
CA GLN A 543 -8.58 -6.56 -12.77
C GLN A 543 -7.10 -6.16 -12.71
N ASP A 544 -6.59 -5.63 -13.81
CA ASP A 544 -5.26 -5.11 -14.04
C ASP A 544 -5.32 -3.64 -14.48
N ALA A 545 -4.17 -2.97 -14.39
CA ALA A 545 -4.02 -1.56 -14.74
C ALA A 545 -3.56 -1.36 -16.19
N THR A 546 -3.36 -2.45 -16.92
CA THR A 546 -2.93 -2.54 -18.33
C THR A 546 -4.13 -2.90 -19.19
#